data_AF-A0A087UI69-F1
#
_entry.id   AF-A0A087UI69-F1
#
_cell.length_a   1.000
_cell.length_b   1.000
_cell.length_c   1.000
_cell.angle_alpha   90.00
_cell.angle_beta   90.00
_cell.angle_gamma   90.00
#
_symmetry.space_group_name_H-M   'P 1'
#
loop_
_entity.id
_entity.type
_entity.pdbx_description
1 polymer ?
#
loop_
_entity_poly.entity_id
_entity_poly.type
_entity_poly.pdbx_seq_one_letter_code
_entity_poly.pdbx_strand_id
1 'polypeptide(L)'
;MSISTVSKRLHEDGLYASRPAICVPLTSCHRRDRLQWARQHVHWTPDQWRAVLFMDESRFSLESDSRRYLIWGEPGTRYHLSNIHKSHAYRRGSVCVWGCISLGGCTDLHVFPRGTVNAQVYRDDILDVYECP
;
A
#
# COMPACT_ATOMS: atom_id res chain seq x y z
N MET A 1 -12.18 -16.99 -33.63
CA MET A 1 -12.63 -17.44 -32.29
C MET A 1 -13.27 -16.26 -31.56
N SER A 2 -14.42 -16.45 -30.91
CA SER A 2 -15.12 -15.39 -30.17
C SER A 2 -14.66 -15.34 -28.70
N ILE A 3 -14.76 -14.17 -28.05
CA ILE A 3 -14.48 -13.97 -26.61
C ILE A 3 -15.29 -14.93 -25.74
N SER A 4 -16.54 -15.20 -26.13
CA SER A 4 -17.40 -16.15 -25.42
C SER A 4 -16.89 -17.59 -25.50
N THR A 5 -16.29 -17.98 -26.63
CA THR A 5 -15.67 -19.30 -26.79
C THR A 5 -14.43 -19.43 -25.90
N VAL A 6 -13.58 -18.40 -25.84
CA VAL A 6 -12.39 -18.38 -24.97
C VAL A 6 -12.78 -18.43 -23.51
N SER A 7 -13.76 -17.63 -23.09
CA SER A 7 -14.26 -17.62 -21.71
C SER A 7 -14.82 -18.98 -21.27
N LYS A 8 -15.62 -19.65 -22.13
CA LYS A 8 -16.15 -20.99 -21.82
C LYS A 8 -15.05 -22.02 -21.61
N ARG A 9 -14.05 -22.05 -22.50
CA ARG A 9 -12.90 -22.96 -22.38
C ARG A 9 -12.10 -22.72 -21.10
N LEU A 10 -11.85 -21.46 -20.75
CA LEU A 10 -11.16 -21.12 -19.50
C LEU A 10 -11.96 -21.56 -18.27
N HIS A 11 -13.29 -21.45 -18.30
CA HIS A 11 -14.14 -21.95 -17.21
C HIS A 11 -14.17 -23.48 -17.14
N GLU A 12 -14.14 -24.19 -18.27
CA GLU A 12 -13.98 -25.66 -18.31
C GLU A 12 -12.68 -26.09 -17.61
N ASP A 13 -11.63 -25.29 -17.73
CA ASP A 13 -10.34 -25.49 -17.05
C ASP A 13 -10.30 -24.93 -15.61
N GLY A 14 -11.42 -24.44 -15.08
CA GLY A 14 -11.52 -23.92 -13.70
C GLY A 14 -10.93 -22.52 -13.48
N LEU A 15 -10.64 -21.78 -14.56
CA LEU A 15 -10.11 -20.42 -14.50
C LEU A 15 -11.24 -19.39 -14.55
N TYR A 16 -11.14 -18.37 -13.70
CA TYR A 16 -12.13 -17.31 -13.59
C TYR A 16 -11.47 -15.95 -13.74
N ALA A 17 -12.16 -15.03 -14.39
CA ALA A 17 -11.73 -13.64 -14.50
C ALA A 17 -11.89 -12.95 -13.14
N SER A 18 -10.80 -12.41 -12.60
CA SER A 18 -10.78 -11.69 -11.32
C SER A 18 -9.91 -10.45 -11.39
N ARG A 19 -10.13 -9.51 -10.46
CA ARG A 19 -9.25 -8.34 -10.33
C ARG A 19 -7.98 -8.75 -9.58
N PRO A 20 -6.78 -8.43 -10.13
CA PRO A 20 -5.53 -8.72 -9.44
C PRO A 20 -5.48 -8.02 -8.07
N ALA A 21 -4.71 -8.58 -7.14
CA ALA A 21 -4.35 -7.84 -5.94
C ALA A 21 -3.38 -6.72 -6.32
N ILE A 22 -3.60 -5.51 -5.79
CA ILE A 22 -2.71 -4.37 -5.99
C ILE A 22 -1.93 -4.19 -4.70
N CYS A 23 -0.67 -4.64 -4.70
CA CYS A 23 0.21 -4.50 -3.54
C CYS A 23 1.67 -4.70 -3.95
N VAL A 24 2.58 -4.37 -3.02
CA VAL A 24 3.98 -4.76 -3.13
C VAL A 24 4.08 -6.22 -2.65
N PRO A 25 4.59 -7.15 -3.49
CA PRO A 25 4.77 -8.53 -3.07
C PRO A 25 5.70 -8.64 -1.85
N LEU A 26 5.23 -9.31 -0.80
CA LEU A 26 6.03 -9.54 0.39
C LEU A 26 6.96 -10.74 0.20
N THR A 27 8.25 -10.54 0.49
CA THR A 27 9.24 -11.62 0.60
C THR A 27 8.91 -12.52 1.80
N SER A 28 9.44 -13.75 1.82
CA SER A 28 9.23 -14.67 2.94
C SER A 28 9.72 -14.10 4.28
N CYS A 29 10.81 -13.31 4.27
CA CYS A 29 11.30 -12.59 5.45
C CYS A 29 10.25 -11.59 5.93
N HIS A 30 9.78 -10.69 5.07
CA HIS A 30 8.79 -9.68 5.43
C HIS A 30 7.50 -10.30 5.99
N ARG A 31 7.06 -11.44 5.44
CA ARG A 31 5.87 -12.15 5.94
C ARG A 31 6.07 -12.65 7.37
N ARG A 32 7.21 -13.27 7.65
CA ARG A 32 7.55 -13.76 8.99
C ARG A 32 7.63 -12.62 9.99
N ASP A 33 8.34 -11.56 9.66
CA ASP A 33 8.60 -10.46 10.58
C ASP A 33 7.29 -9.70 10.87
N ARG A 34 6.46 -9.47 9.85
CA ARG A 34 5.09 -8.91 10.03
C ARG A 34 4.21 -9.79 10.90
N LEU A 35 4.24 -11.11 10.70
CA LEU A 35 3.45 -12.04 11.51
C LEU A 35 3.93 -12.05 12.97
N GLN A 36 5.24 -12.01 13.19
CA GLN A 36 5.82 -11.94 14.53
C GLN A 36 5.40 -10.64 15.24
N TRP A 37 5.52 -9.50 14.56
CA TRP A 37 5.07 -8.22 15.09
C TRP A 37 3.58 -8.26 15.44
N ALA A 38 2.72 -8.75 14.53
CA ALA A 38 1.29 -8.86 14.78
C ALA A 38 0.98 -9.74 16.00
N ARG A 39 1.66 -10.88 16.15
CA ARG A 39 1.50 -11.77 17.31
C ARG A 39 1.92 -11.12 18.62
N GLN A 40 2.98 -10.31 18.61
CA GLN A 40 3.45 -9.59 19.81
C GLN A 40 2.46 -8.50 20.24
N HIS A 41 1.72 -7.92 19.31
CA HIS A 41 0.86 -6.76 19.55
C HIS A 41 -0.64 -7.10 19.53
N VAL A 42 -1.02 -8.37 19.30
CA VAL A 42 -2.43 -8.80 19.16
C VAL A 42 -3.27 -8.56 20.42
N HIS A 43 -2.63 -8.57 21.59
CA HIS A 43 -3.28 -8.36 22.89
C HIS A 43 -3.03 -6.96 23.47
N TRP A 44 -2.54 -6.02 22.66
CA TRP A 44 -2.37 -4.65 23.12
C TRP A 44 -3.71 -4.00 23.48
N THR A 45 -3.72 -3.34 24.63
CA THR A 45 -4.86 -2.58 25.13
C THR A 45 -5.03 -1.27 24.38
N PRO A 46 -6.23 -0.65 24.39
CA PRO A 46 -6.43 0.68 23.80
C PRO A 46 -5.45 1.73 24.35
N ASP A 47 -5.07 1.66 25.62
CA ASP A 47 -4.13 2.61 26.22
C ASP A 47 -2.70 2.43 25.71
N GLN A 48 -2.30 1.20 25.39
CA GLN A 48 -1.03 0.95 24.70
C GLN A 48 -1.05 1.50 23.28
N TRP A 49 -2.18 1.37 22.56
CA TRP A 49 -2.35 1.97 21.24
C TRP A 49 -2.37 3.51 21.28
N ARG A 50 -2.85 4.13 22.36
CA ARG A 50 -2.83 5.60 22.54
C ARG A 50 -1.42 6.18 22.52
N ALA A 51 -0.43 5.43 22.97
CA ALA A 51 0.96 5.86 22.99
C ALA A 51 1.65 5.75 21.61
N VAL A 52 0.98 5.17 20.60
CA VAL A 52 1.55 5.00 19.26
C VAL A 52 1.20 6.20 18.38
N LEU A 53 2.23 6.82 17.82
CA LEU A 53 2.11 7.80 16.75
C LEU A 53 2.45 7.13 15.41
N PHE A 54 1.49 7.09 14.49
CA PHE A 54 1.70 6.61 13.13
C PHE A 54 2.10 7.79 12.26
N MET A 55 3.23 7.68 11.57
CA MET A 55 3.75 8.70 10.66
C MET A 55 4.05 8.02 9.34
N ASP A 56 3.66 8.64 8.23
CA ASP A 56 3.91 8.09 6.90
C ASP A 56 3.92 9.21 5.84
N GLU A 57 4.57 8.94 4.72
CA GLU A 57 4.43 9.76 3.52
C GLU A 57 3.40 9.16 2.57
N SER A 58 2.50 10.01 2.06
CA SER A 58 1.58 9.62 1.00
C SER A 58 1.77 10.48 -0.24
N ARG A 59 1.62 9.87 -1.41
CA ARG A 59 1.80 10.51 -2.71
C ARG A 59 0.50 10.52 -3.49
N PHE A 60 0.00 11.71 -3.79
CA PHE A 60 -1.24 11.93 -4.51
C PHE A 60 -0.95 12.33 -5.96
N SER A 61 -1.50 11.58 -6.92
CA SER A 61 -1.43 11.90 -8.35
C SER A 61 -2.81 12.27 -8.90
N LEU A 62 -2.86 13.25 -9.80
CA LEU A 62 -4.09 13.60 -10.52
C LEU A 62 -4.45 12.57 -11.60
N GLU A 63 -3.47 11.82 -12.10
CA GLU A 63 -3.71 10.70 -13.00
C GLU A 63 -4.28 9.49 -12.23
N SER A 64 -5.52 9.11 -12.54
CA SER A 64 -6.09 7.85 -12.08
C SER A 64 -5.56 6.69 -12.92
N ASP A 65 -4.93 5.71 -12.29
CA ASP A 65 -4.77 4.40 -12.93
C ASP A 65 -6.16 3.77 -13.06
N SER A 66 -6.67 3.65 -14.28
CA SER A 66 -8.05 3.18 -14.50
C SER A 66 -8.24 1.73 -14.03
N ARG A 67 -7.16 0.94 -13.82
CA ARG A 67 -7.16 -0.37 -13.11
C ARG A 67 -8.24 -1.37 -13.58
N ARG A 68 -8.75 -1.23 -14.81
CA ARG A 68 -9.88 -2.00 -15.33
C ARG A 68 -9.50 -3.27 -16.11
N TYR A 69 -8.36 -3.90 -15.82
CA TYR A 69 -8.03 -5.17 -16.45
C TYR A 69 -8.24 -6.35 -15.49
N LEU A 70 -8.75 -7.44 -16.04
CA LEU A 70 -8.99 -8.69 -15.33
C LEU A 70 -7.87 -9.67 -15.67
N ILE A 71 -7.51 -10.51 -14.72
CA ILE A 71 -6.63 -11.65 -14.91
C ILE A 71 -7.45 -12.94 -14.78
N TRP A 72 -7.11 -13.95 -15.57
CA TRP A 72 -7.69 -15.28 -15.44
C TRP A 72 -6.84 -16.09 -14.48
N GLY A 73 -7.46 -16.67 -13.45
CA GLY A 73 -6.75 -17.45 -12.45
C GLY A 73 -7.67 -18.37 -11.67
N GLU A 74 -7.07 -19.28 -10.91
CA GLU A 74 -7.79 -20.20 -10.05
C GLU A 74 -8.41 -19.46 -8.85
N PRO A 75 -9.58 -19.89 -8.36
CA PRO A 75 -10.15 -19.38 -7.12
C PRO A 75 -9.16 -19.48 -5.95
N GLY A 76 -9.07 -18.45 -5.12
CA GLY A 76 -8.20 -18.42 -3.94
C GLY A 76 -6.73 -18.04 -4.20
N THR A 77 -6.29 -17.95 -5.45
CA THR A 77 -4.88 -17.61 -5.79
C THR A 77 -4.61 -16.11 -5.93
N ARG A 78 -5.50 -15.24 -5.43
CA ARG A 78 -5.46 -13.78 -5.65
C ARG A 78 -4.13 -13.11 -5.23
N TYR A 79 -3.50 -13.60 -4.17
CA TYR A 79 -2.22 -13.09 -3.65
C TYR A 79 -1.00 -13.90 -4.09
N HIS A 80 -1.18 -14.81 -5.06
CA HIS A 80 -0.05 -15.45 -5.72
C HIS A 80 0.75 -14.41 -6.53
N LEU A 81 2.07 -14.57 -6.61
CA LEU A 81 2.95 -13.57 -7.24
C LEU A 81 2.57 -13.26 -8.70
N SER A 82 2.06 -14.26 -9.43
CA SER A 82 1.56 -14.12 -10.82
C SER A 82 0.30 -13.26 -10.92
N ASN A 83 -0.44 -13.11 -9.83
CA ASN A 83 -1.76 -12.50 -9.77
C ASN A 83 -1.75 -11.13 -9.06
N ILE A 84 -0.56 -10.67 -8.65
CA ILE A 84 -0.34 -9.37 -8.03
C ILE A 84 0.11 -8.38 -9.10
N HIS A 85 -0.60 -7.27 -9.20
CA HIS A 85 -0.11 -6.09 -9.88
C HIS A 85 0.67 -5.21 -8.91
N LYS A 86 1.92 -4.93 -9.25
CA LYS A 86 2.74 -3.99 -8.48
C LYS A 86 2.18 -2.59 -8.64
N SER A 87 1.75 -1.99 -7.53
CA SER A 87 1.44 -0.57 -7.52
C SER A 87 2.74 0.22 -7.58
N HIS A 88 2.98 0.91 -8.69
CA HIS A 88 4.04 1.91 -8.77
C HIS A 88 3.43 3.28 -8.45
N ALA A 89 3.62 3.75 -7.22
CA ALA A 89 3.18 5.08 -6.77
C ALA A 89 3.96 6.24 -7.45
N TYR A 90 4.99 5.92 -8.24
CA TYR A 90 5.92 6.88 -8.84
C TYR A 90 5.49 7.22 -10.27
N ARG A 91 4.41 7.98 -10.42
CA ARG A 91 4.07 8.66 -11.68
C ARG A 91 4.34 10.16 -11.58
N ARG A 92 4.77 10.76 -12.69
CA ARG A 92 5.13 12.18 -12.82
C ARG A 92 3.90 13.06 -12.52
N GLY A 93 4.09 14.21 -11.86
CA GLY A 93 3.00 15.16 -11.56
C GLY A 93 2.21 14.84 -10.28
N SER A 94 2.89 14.32 -9.27
CA SER A 94 2.29 13.92 -7.99
C SER A 94 2.90 14.68 -6.82
N VAL A 95 2.04 15.03 -5.86
CA VAL A 95 2.39 15.76 -4.63
C VAL A 95 2.63 14.75 -3.52
N CYS A 96 3.73 14.91 -2.79
CA CYS A 96 3.99 14.12 -1.59
C CYS A 96 3.54 14.93 -0.37
N VAL A 97 2.87 14.27 0.55
CA VAL A 97 2.48 14.84 1.84
C VAL A 97 2.98 13.94 2.95
N TRP A 98 3.23 14.53 4.10
CA TRP A 98 3.54 13.83 5.34
C TRP A 98 2.58 14.25 6.42
N GLY A 99 2.30 13.35 7.35
CA GLY A 99 1.53 13.67 8.54
C GLY A 99 1.53 12.53 9.53
N CYS A 100 1.07 12.85 10.74
CA CYS A 100 1.00 11.90 11.83
C CYS A 100 -0.44 11.72 12.31
N ILE A 101 -0.77 10.51 12.73
CA ILE A 101 -2.06 10.15 13.32
C ILE A 101 -1.81 9.32 14.58
N SER A 102 -2.52 9.66 15.64
CA SER A 102 -2.60 8.90 16.88
C SER A 102 -4.07 8.72 17.26
N LEU A 103 -4.37 7.94 18.30
CA LEU A 103 -5.75 7.85 18.81
C LEU A 103 -6.27 9.22 19.32
N GLY A 104 -5.38 10.13 19.73
CA GLY A 104 -5.75 11.45 20.24
C GLY A 104 -5.99 12.51 19.16
N GLY A 105 -5.66 12.24 17.90
CA GLY A 105 -5.79 13.20 16.81
C GLY A 105 -4.73 13.05 15.73
N CYS A 106 -4.72 13.98 14.78
CA CYS A 106 -3.75 14.04 13.69
C CYS A 106 -3.06 15.40 13.63
N THR A 107 -1.84 15.43 13.10
CA THR A 107 -1.14 16.68 12.78
C THR A 107 -1.66 17.27 11.48
N ASP A 108 -1.37 18.55 11.25
CA ASP A 108 -1.52 19.14 9.93
C ASP A 108 -0.65 18.38 8.90
N LEU A 109 -1.14 18.31 7.66
CA LEU A 109 -0.41 17.69 6.58
C LEU A 109 0.69 18.62 6.06
N HIS A 110 1.93 18.19 6.15
CA HIS A 110 3.06 18.86 5.52
C HIS A 110 3.10 18.51 4.03
N VAL A 111 3.04 19.50 3.16
CA VAL A 111 3.02 19.30 1.70
C VAL A 111 4.41 19.59 1.14
N PHE A 112 5.01 18.60 0.46
CA PHE A 112 6.27 18.78 -0.25
C PHE A 112 6.03 19.27 -1.68
N PRO A 113 6.30 20.56 -2.00
CA PRO A 113 5.97 21.15 -3.29
C PRO A 113 6.79 20.56 -4.44
N ARG A 114 7.99 20.05 -4.16
CA ARG A 114 8.86 19.40 -5.16
C ARG A 114 8.49 17.93 -5.42
N GLY A 115 7.51 17.40 -4.69
CA GLY A 115 6.99 16.05 -4.82
C GLY A 115 7.95 14.93 -4.40
N THR A 116 9.27 15.13 -4.38
CA THR A 116 10.24 14.10 -3.97
C THR A 116 10.76 14.40 -2.57
N VAL A 117 10.50 13.49 -1.64
CA VAL A 117 11.11 13.47 -0.31
C VAL A 117 12.37 12.65 -0.39
N ASN A 118 13.50 13.22 0.03
CA ASN A 118 14.75 12.50 0.21
C ASN A 118 15.13 12.57 1.70
N ALA A 119 16.13 11.80 2.12
CA ALA A 119 16.53 11.74 3.52
C ALA A 119 16.95 13.09 4.11
N GLN A 120 17.50 14.01 3.30
CA GLN A 120 17.91 15.33 3.76
C GLN A 120 16.69 16.23 4.00
N VAL A 121 15.79 16.29 3.02
CA VAL A 121 14.51 17.02 3.13
C VAL A 121 13.68 16.49 4.29
N TYR A 122 13.66 15.18 4.50
CA TYR A 122 12.96 14.60 5.65
C TYR A 122 13.59 15.05 6.98
N ARG A 123 14.91 15.09 7.08
CA ARG A 123 15.56 15.58 8.30
C ARG A 123 15.25 17.05 8.54
N ASP A 124 15.49 17.89 7.54
CA ASP A 124 15.43 19.35 7.68
C ASP A 124 13.99 19.85 7.86
N ASP A 125 13.02 19.25 7.15
CA ASP A 125 11.62 19.73 7.13
C ASP A 125 10.72 18.98 8.11
N ILE A 126 11.06 17.75 8.51
CA ILE A 126 10.26 16.92 9.42
C ILE A 126 10.94 16.73 10.78
N LEU A 127 12.13 16.12 10.82
CA LEU A 127 12.75 15.79 12.10
C LEU A 127 13.12 17.04 12.89
N ASP A 128 13.80 18.01 12.27
CA ASP A 128 14.25 19.23 12.94
C ASP A 128 13.08 20.15 13.36
N VAL A 129 11.90 19.99 12.75
CA VAL A 129 10.71 20.81 13.00
C VAL A 129 9.76 20.18 14.02
N TYR A 130 9.63 18.84 14.02
CA TYR A 130 8.65 18.11 14.83
C TYR A 130 9.29 17.25 15.94
N GLU A 131 10.61 17.06 15.97
CA GLU A 131 11.30 16.59 17.17
C GLU A 131 11.41 17.74 18.17
N CYS A 132 10.53 17.68 19.18
CA CYS A 132 10.66 18.49 20.39
C CYS A 132 12.01 18.16 21.07
N PRO A 133 12.80 19.17 21.51
CA PRO A 133 14.14 18.99 22.08
C PRO A 133 14.21 18.07 23.30
#